data_AF-B1V9K1-F1
#
_entry.id   AF-B1V9K1-F1
#
_cell.length_a   1.000
_cell.length_b   1.000
_cell.length_c   1.000
_cell.angle_alpha   90.00
_cell.angle_beta   90.00
_cell.angle_gamma   90.00
#
_symmetry.space_group_name_H-M   'P 1'
#
loop_
_entity.id
_entity.type
_entity.pdbx_description
1 polymer ?
#
loop_
_entity_poly.entity_id
_entity_poly.type
_entity_poly.pdbx_seq_one_letter_code
_entity_poly.pdbx_strand_id
1 'polypeptide(L)'
;MLAKNKLHLLPFFLISCLGLLFITSNNQVMAMENNNKGKTIINNEPSEKEVNEFFQLLKRTKENIFQIKQKNPHLKNFSIREIEEWACSPNKQQPKNKRFKTIDLNKTPEEEYLINILKQQ
;
A
#
# COMPACT_ATOMS: atom_id res chain seq x y z
N MET A 1 50.43 25.34 -30.13
CA MET A 1 49.63 25.62 -28.92
C MET A 1 48.16 25.21 -29.18
N LEU A 2 47.87 23.90 -29.35
CA LEU A 2 46.58 23.46 -29.90
C LEU A 2 45.96 22.24 -29.19
N ALA A 3 46.17 22.13 -27.88
CA ALA A 3 45.66 21.01 -27.07
C ALA A 3 45.01 21.46 -25.75
N LYS A 4 44.62 22.73 -25.61
CA LYS A 4 44.05 23.26 -24.35
C LYS A 4 42.51 23.33 -24.31
N ASN A 5 41.81 23.10 -25.42
CA ASN A 5 40.35 23.29 -25.48
C ASN A 5 39.50 22.00 -25.48
N LYS A 6 40.10 20.81 -25.44
CA LYS A 6 39.33 19.54 -25.55
C LYS A 6 38.89 18.96 -24.20
N LEU A 7 39.39 19.47 -23.07
CA LEU A 7 39.04 18.93 -21.75
C LEU A 7 37.62 19.32 -21.30
N HIS A 8 37.07 20.44 -21.80
CA HIS A 8 35.74 20.90 -21.45
C HIS A 8 34.61 20.08 -22.11
N LEU A 9 34.88 19.33 -23.19
CA LEU A 9 33.88 18.44 -23.79
C LEU A 9 33.72 17.13 -23.01
N LEU A 10 34.74 16.72 -22.25
CA LEU A 10 34.72 15.49 -21.47
C LEU A 10 33.58 15.45 -20.43
N PRO A 11 33.37 16.48 -19.58
CA PRO A 11 32.25 16.44 -18.63
C PRO A 11 30.87 16.44 -19.33
N PHE A 12 30.70 17.18 -20.43
CA PHE A 12 29.46 17.15 -21.20
C PHE A 12 29.18 15.77 -21.80
N PHE A 13 30.22 15.10 -22.32
CA PHE A 13 30.12 13.74 -22.83
C PHE A 13 29.75 12.75 -21.73
N LEU A 14 30.40 12.84 -20.56
CA LEU A 14 30.11 11.98 -19.41
C LEU A 14 28.68 12.16 -18.88
N ILE A 15 28.19 13.40 -18.79
CA ILE A 15 26.81 13.70 -18.38
C ILE A 15 25.82 13.14 -19.41
N SER A 16 26.11 13.28 -20.71
CA SER A 16 25.28 12.71 -21.77
C SER A 16 25.23 11.18 -21.71
N CYS A 17 26.36 10.51 -21.44
CA CYS A 17 26.42 9.07 -21.26
C CYS A 17 25.63 8.61 -20.03
N LEU A 18 25.76 9.31 -18.90
CA LEU A 18 24.99 9.02 -17.69
C LEU A 18 23.48 9.19 -17.92
N GLY A 19 23.07 10.25 -18.61
CA GLY A 19 21.67 10.48 -18.99
C GLY A 19 21.12 9.36 -19.88
N LEU A 20 21.87 8.92 -20.89
CA LEU A 20 21.48 7.81 -21.76
C LEU A 20 21.39 6.48 -21.01
N LEU A 21 22.34 6.18 -20.12
CA LEU A 21 22.31 4.98 -19.28
C LEU A 21 21.10 4.97 -18.32
N PHE A 22 20.68 6.14 -17.82
CA PHE A 22 19.51 6.26 -16.95
C PHE A 22 18.19 6.05 -17.72
N ILE A 23 18.12 6.50 -18.97
CA ILE A 23 16.95 6.29 -19.84
C ILE A 23 16.84 4.81 -20.23
N THR A 24 17.96 4.16 -20.60
CA THR A 24 17.95 2.73 -20.97
C THR A 24 17.69 1.83 -19.78
N SER A 25 18.22 2.14 -18.60
CA SER A 25 17.95 1.37 -17.38
C SER A 25 16.51 1.51 -16.91
N ASN A 26 15.92 2.71 -16.96
CA ASN A 26 14.50 2.90 -16.64
C ASN A 26 13.58 2.22 -17.67
N ASN A 27 13.94 2.19 -18.95
CA ASN A 27 13.19 1.42 -19.93
C ASN A 27 13.27 -0.08 -19.69
N GLN A 28 14.38 -0.61 -19.15
CA GLN A 28 14.48 -2.03 -18.78
C GLN A 28 13.71 -2.36 -17.50
N VAL A 29 13.63 -1.43 -16.54
CA VAL A 29 12.82 -1.60 -15.30
C VAL A 29 11.32 -1.38 -15.56
N MET A 30 10.94 -0.49 -16.49
CA MET A 30 9.55 -0.31 -16.93
C MET A 30 9.12 -1.30 -18.01
N ALA A 31 10.04 -1.95 -18.71
CA ALA A 31 9.76 -3.13 -19.51
C ALA A 31 9.61 -4.33 -18.56
N MET A 32 8.56 -4.30 -17.74
CA MET A 32 7.99 -5.53 -17.23
C MET A 32 7.79 -6.45 -18.43
N GLU A 33 8.47 -7.58 -18.37
CA GLU A 33 8.55 -8.62 -19.39
C GLU A 33 7.32 -8.65 -20.29
N ASN A 34 7.48 -8.21 -21.55
CA ASN A 34 6.43 -8.20 -22.56
C ASN A 34 5.89 -9.61 -22.91
N ASN A 35 6.30 -10.66 -22.19
CA ASN A 35 5.72 -11.99 -22.28
C ASN A 35 4.27 -12.08 -21.76
N ASN A 36 3.71 -10.98 -21.23
CA ASN A 36 2.28 -10.90 -20.88
C ASN A 36 1.46 -9.97 -21.79
N LYS A 37 2.02 -9.47 -22.91
CA LYS A 37 1.23 -8.76 -23.95
C LYS A 37 0.34 -9.75 -24.71
N GLY A 38 -0.77 -10.13 -24.10
CA GLY A 38 -1.71 -11.11 -24.66
C GLY A 38 -2.15 -12.20 -23.68
N LYS A 39 -1.71 -12.17 -22.41
CA LYS A 39 -2.45 -12.90 -21.39
C LYS A 39 -3.76 -12.17 -21.20
N THR A 40 -4.79 -12.62 -21.92
CA THR A 40 -6.18 -12.43 -21.53
C THR A 40 -6.21 -12.66 -20.03
N ILE A 41 -6.63 -11.66 -19.25
CA ILE A 41 -7.05 -11.91 -17.88
C ILE A 41 -8.23 -12.86 -18.08
N ILE A 42 -7.95 -14.16 -17.97
CA ILE A 42 -8.98 -15.17 -18.06
C ILE A 42 -9.87 -14.83 -16.87
N ASN A 43 -11.07 -14.33 -17.16
CA ASN A 43 -12.11 -14.12 -16.17
C ASN A 43 -12.58 -15.51 -15.69
N ASN A 44 -11.68 -16.24 -15.05
CA ASN A 44 -12.02 -17.43 -14.31
C ASN A 44 -12.74 -16.91 -13.08
N GLU A 45 -14.07 -17.06 -13.10
CA GLU A 45 -14.87 -16.91 -11.90
C GLU A 45 -14.23 -17.77 -10.81
N PRO A 46 -13.95 -17.22 -9.63
CA PRO A 46 -13.32 -17.98 -8.57
C PRO A 46 -14.18 -19.20 -8.26
N SER A 47 -13.54 -20.36 -8.16
CA SER A 47 -14.24 -21.59 -7.85
C SER A 47 -14.88 -21.49 -6.46
N GLU A 48 -15.99 -22.19 -6.26
CA GLU A 48 -16.65 -22.27 -4.94
C GLU A 48 -15.67 -22.69 -3.83
N LYS A 49 -14.72 -23.56 -4.17
CA LYS A 49 -13.65 -23.98 -3.27
C LYS A 49 -12.75 -22.82 -2.85
N GLU A 50 -12.27 -22.00 -3.80
CA GLU A 50 -11.42 -20.83 -3.51
C GLU A 50 -12.17 -19.80 -2.66
N VAL A 51 -13.45 -19.57 -2.95
CA VAL A 51 -14.31 -18.68 -2.16
C VAL A 51 -14.48 -19.20 -0.73
N ASN A 52 -14.74 -20.49 -0.58
CA ASN A 52 -14.89 -21.12 0.74
C ASN A 52 -13.58 -21.08 1.55
N GLU A 53 -12.44 -21.37 0.91
CA GLU A 53 -11.12 -21.26 1.53
C GLU A 53 -10.84 -19.83 2.01
N PHE A 54 -11.19 -18.82 1.22
CA PHE A 54 -11.09 -17.42 1.61
C PHE A 54 -11.94 -17.09 2.85
N PHE A 55 -13.20 -17.53 2.91
CA PHE A 55 -14.04 -17.32 4.09
C PHE A 55 -13.53 -18.06 5.34
N GLN A 56 -12.97 -19.26 5.17
CA GLN A 56 -12.32 -19.98 6.27
C GLN A 56 -11.09 -19.23 6.80
N LEU A 57 -10.27 -18.67 5.90
CA LEU A 57 -9.13 -17.84 6.28
C LEU A 57 -9.60 -16.60 7.06
N LEU A 58 -10.63 -15.90 6.58
CA LEU A 58 -11.21 -14.75 7.29
C LEU A 58 -11.68 -15.13 8.69
N LYS A 59 -12.34 -16.28 8.85
CA LYS A 59 -12.80 -16.77 10.15
C LYS A 59 -11.62 -17.02 11.10
N ARG A 60 -10.60 -17.75 10.64
CA ARG A 60 -9.38 -18.02 11.43
C ARG A 60 -8.67 -16.73 11.84
N THR A 61 -8.55 -15.77 10.93
CA THR A 61 -7.92 -14.47 11.23
C THR A 61 -8.68 -13.73 12.33
N LYS A 62 -10.02 -13.71 12.29
CA LYS A 62 -10.83 -13.10 13.35
C LYS A 62 -10.62 -13.78 14.71
N GLU A 63 -10.60 -15.11 14.75
CA GLU A 63 -10.32 -15.89 15.97
C GLU A 63 -8.92 -15.61 16.51
N ASN A 64 -7.90 -15.55 15.65
CA ASN A 64 -6.54 -15.24 16.05
C ASN A 64 -6.43 -13.84 16.68
N ILE A 65 -7.02 -12.82 16.05
CA ILE A 65 -7.04 -11.45 16.58
C ILE A 65 -7.75 -11.40 17.93
N PHE A 66 -8.88 -12.11 18.07
CA PHE A 66 -9.60 -12.20 19.33
C PHE A 66 -8.76 -12.83 20.44
N GLN A 67 -8.07 -13.94 20.17
CA GLN A 67 -7.15 -14.56 21.11
C GLN A 67 -5.98 -13.63 21.50
N ILE A 68 -5.43 -12.89 20.54
CA ILE A 68 -4.37 -11.89 20.83
C ILE A 68 -4.89 -10.82 21.78
N LYS A 69 -6.11 -10.30 21.55
CA LYS A 69 -6.74 -9.30 22.43
C LYS A 69 -7.04 -9.83 23.82
N GLN A 70 -7.43 -11.10 23.95
CA GLN A 70 -7.61 -11.73 25.27
C GLN A 70 -6.30 -11.85 26.03
N LYS A 71 -5.25 -12.35 25.36
CA LYS A 71 -3.92 -12.53 25.97
C LYS A 71 -3.25 -11.19 26.29
N ASN A 72 -3.62 -10.13 25.60
CA ASN A 72 -3.02 -8.80 25.73
C ASN A 72 -4.13 -7.74 25.92
N PRO A 73 -4.67 -7.56 27.15
CA PRO A 73 -5.82 -6.68 27.39
C PRO A 73 -5.63 -5.22 26.95
N HIS A 74 -4.38 -4.72 26.93
CA HIS A 74 -4.07 -3.37 26.45
C HIS A 74 -4.35 -3.19 24.94
N LEU A 75 -4.43 -4.28 24.17
CA LEU A 75 -4.76 -4.28 22.74
C LEU A 75 -6.27 -4.35 22.47
N LYS A 76 -7.13 -4.36 23.49
CA LYS A 76 -8.59 -4.53 23.32
C LYS A 76 -9.18 -3.53 22.30
N ASN A 77 -8.73 -2.28 22.37
CA ASN A 77 -9.21 -1.18 21.53
C ASN A 77 -8.36 -0.94 20.27
N PHE A 78 -7.33 -1.76 20.04
CA PHE A 78 -6.45 -1.60 18.89
C PHE A 78 -7.16 -2.08 17.61
N SER A 79 -6.88 -1.38 16.52
CA SER A 79 -7.20 -1.82 15.17
C SER A 79 -6.36 -3.05 14.79
N ILE A 80 -6.80 -3.78 13.76
CA ILE A 80 -6.09 -4.97 13.27
C ILE A 80 -4.67 -4.60 12.83
N ARG A 81 -4.51 -3.47 12.14
CA ARG A 81 -3.21 -2.98 11.66
C ARG A 81 -2.26 -2.69 12.81
N GLU A 82 -2.72 -2.04 13.88
CA GLU A 82 -1.87 -1.76 15.05
C GLU A 82 -1.47 -3.04 15.79
N ILE A 83 -2.32 -4.08 15.76
CA ILE A 83 -2.00 -5.39 16.32
C ILE A 83 -0.94 -6.10 15.47
N GLU A 84 -1.03 -5.98 14.14
CA GLU A 84 -0.03 -6.53 13.22
C GLU A 84 1.33 -5.83 13.40
N GLU A 85 1.34 -4.49 13.43
CA GLU A 85 2.54 -3.70 13.72
C GLU A 85 3.16 -4.07 15.07
N TRP A 86 2.33 -4.28 16.11
CA TRP A 86 2.79 -4.75 17.41
C TRP A 86 3.38 -6.17 17.38
N ALA A 87 2.75 -7.08 16.63
CA ALA A 87 3.19 -8.48 16.53
C ALA A 87 4.51 -8.63 15.74
N CYS A 88 4.72 -7.78 14.74
CA CYS A 88 5.90 -7.78 13.89
C CYS A 88 7.05 -6.90 14.43
N SER A 89 6.83 -6.11 15.48
CA SER A 89 7.87 -5.25 16.04
C SER A 89 8.90 -6.07 16.84
N PRO A 90 10.21 -5.93 16.57
CA PRO A 90 11.28 -6.64 17.27
C PRO A 90 11.38 -6.25 18.75
N ASN A 91 10.85 -5.08 19.13
CA ASN A 91 10.62 -4.67 20.51
C ASN A 91 9.12 -4.42 20.69
N LYS A 92 8.47 -5.20 21.58
CA LYS A 92 7.04 -5.10 21.93
C LYS A 92 6.73 -3.82 22.73
N GLN A 93 7.17 -2.66 22.25
CA GLN A 93 6.85 -1.39 22.86
C GLN A 93 5.40 -1.01 22.51
N GLN A 94 4.68 -0.55 23.52
CA GLN A 94 3.27 -0.16 23.42
C GLN A 94 3.10 0.95 22.36
N PRO A 95 2.22 0.75 21.36
CA PRO A 95 1.90 1.82 20.42
C PRO A 95 1.17 2.96 21.16
N LYS A 96 1.66 4.18 20.95
CA LYS A 96 1.05 5.39 21.51
C LYS A 96 -0.32 5.59 20.86
N ASN A 97 -1.39 5.42 21.65
CA ASN A 97 -2.79 5.64 21.29
C ASN A 97 -2.98 6.89 20.40
N LYS A 98 -3.09 6.70 19.08
CA LYS A 98 -3.65 7.72 18.17
C LYS A 98 -5.10 7.35 17.95
N ARG A 99 -6.00 8.02 18.68
CA ARG A 99 -7.45 7.88 18.48
C ARG A 99 -7.79 8.24 17.04
N PHE A 100 -8.08 7.25 16.20
CA PHE A 100 -8.75 7.48 14.93
C PHE A 100 -10.24 7.67 15.18
N LYS A 101 -10.82 8.75 14.64
CA LYS A 101 -12.28 8.92 14.57
C LYS A 101 -12.84 7.76 13.74
N THR A 102 -13.76 7.01 14.33
CA THR A 102 -14.54 5.98 13.65
C THR A 102 -15.26 6.61 12.47
N ILE A 103 -15.01 6.11 11.26
CA ILE A 103 -15.84 6.44 10.09
C ILE A 103 -17.13 5.64 10.26
N ASP A 104 -18.24 6.34 10.46
CA ASP A 104 -19.57 5.76 10.54
C ASP A 104 -20.06 5.43 9.13
N LEU A 105 -20.07 4.15 8.78
CA LEU A 105 -20.51 3.65 7.47
C LEU A 105 -22.02 3.81 7.22
N ASN A 106 -22.79 4.22 8.24
CA ASN A 106 -24.22 4.51 8.10
C ASN A 106 -24.50 5.97 7.71
N LYS A 107 -23.47 6.82 7.61
CA LYS A 107 -23.64 8.20 7.14
C LYS A 107 -23.23 8.32 5.68
N THR A 108 -24.20 8.29 4.79
CA THR A 108 -24.03 8.74 3.42
C THR A 108 -23.80 10.26 3.40
N PRO A 109 -22.92 10.80 2.53
CA PRO A 109 -22.60 12.24 2.48
C PRO A 109 -23.81 13.15 2.25
N GLU A 110 -24.90 12.59 1.74
CA GLU A 110 -26.15 13.30 1.42
C GLU A 110 -26.90 13.78 2.68
N GLU A 111 -26.81 13.04 3.79
CA GLU A 111 -27.51 13.43 5.03
C GLU A 111 -26.87 14.65 5.69
N GLU A 112 -25.55 14.78 5.61
CA GLU A 112 -24.81 15.92 6.19
C GLU A 112 -25.06 17.22 5.39
N TYR A 113 -25.32 17.10 4.09
CA TYR A 113 -25.65 18.24 3.23
C TYR A 113 -27.06 18.78 3.51
N LEU A 114 -28.06 17.89 3.67
CA LEU A 114 -29.44 18.27 3.97
C LEU A 114 -29.60 18.90 5.36
N ILE A 115 -28.89 18.39 6.37
CA ILE A 115 -28.92 18.94 7.73
C ILE A 115 -28.33 20.36 7.78
N ASN A 116 -27.29 20.63 6.98
CA ASN A 116 -26.69 21.96 6.92
C ASN A 116 -27.56 23.00 6.18
N ILE A 117 -28.35 22.57 5.19
CA ILE A 117 -29.33 23.43 4.52
C ILE A 117 -30.47 23.80 5.46
N LEU A 118 -30.99 22.85 6.25
CA LEU A 118 -32.11 23.08 7.17
C LEU A 118 -31.76 23.95 8.38
N LYS A 119 -30.47 24.09 8.73
CA LYS A 119 -30.02 24.96 9.84
C LYS A 119 -29.78 26.42 9.45
N GLN A 120 -29.90 26.76 8.16
CA GLN A 120 -29.72 28.13 7.66
C GLN A 120 -31.05 28.88 7.40
N GLN A 121 -32.18 28.30 7.79
CA GLN A 121 -33.48 28.98 7.88
C GLN A 121 -33.85 29.20 9.35
#